data_AF-A0A2V2GJT3-F1
#
_entry.id   AF-A0A2V2GJT3-F1
#
_cell.length_a   1.000
_cell.length_b   1.000
_cell.length_c   1.000
_cell.angle_alpha   90.00
_cell.angle_beta   90.00
_cell.angle_gamma   90.00
#
_symmetry.space_group_name_H-M   'P 1'
#
loop_
_entity.id
_entity.type
_entity.pdbx_description
1 polymer ?
#
loop_
_entity_poly.entity_id
_entity_poly.type
_entity_poly.pdbx_seq_one_letter_code
_entity_poly.pdbx_strand_id
1 'polypeptide(L)'
;MTNIDIKENNLYHLDSRLLDILLADRTTKKNLIWATDNYSSRGPGYKASDNINVYAIIKRNGSIIKPRVEKSKKEQADRVKSKAEVFTPSWICNAQNNLIDNAWFERE
;
A
#
# COMPACT_ATOMS: atom_id res chain seq x y z
N MET A 1 -1.81 -21.31 -9.59
CA MET A 1 -1.70 -19.98 -8.98
C MET A 1 -2.07 -20.12 -7.51
N THR A 2 -1.13 -19.88 -6.61
CA THR A 2 -1.41 -19.81 -5.17
C THR A 2 -2.34 -18.63 -4.91
N ASN A 3 -3.38 -18.84 -4.11
CA ASN A 3 -4.29 -17.78 -3.69
C ASN A 3 -3.51 -16.86 -2.73
N ILE A 4 -3.10 -15.68 -3.20
CA ILE A 4 -2.24 -14.74 -2.45
C ILE A 4 -3.08 -13.86 -1.50
N ASP A 5 -4.39 -13.79 -1.71
CA ASP A 5 -5.25 -12.90 -0.94
C ASP A 5 -5.58 -13.42 0.46
N ILE A 6 -5.48 -12.53 1.44
CA ILE A 6 -5.81 -12.81 2.84
C ILE A 6 -7.27 -12.42 3.06
N LYS A 7 -8.10 -13.38 3.47
CA LYS A 7 -9.52 -13.11 3.75
C LYS A 7 -9.70 -12.65 5.19
N GLU A 8 -9.90 -11.35 5.42
CA GLU A 8 -9.99 -10.76 6.76
C GLU A 8 -11.13 -11.35 7.59
N ASN A 9 -12.27 -11.66 6.97
CA ASN A 9 -13.37 -12.34 7.64
C ASN A 9 -12.94 -13.70 8.19
N ASN A 10 -12.19 -14.47 7.41
CA ASN A 10 -11.71 -15.78 7.85
C ASN A 10 -10.72 -15.65 9.00
N LEU A 11 -9.81 -14.66 8.95
CA LEU A 11 -8.90 -14.37 10.06
C LEU A 11 -9.66 -13.99 11.33
N TYR A 12 -10.66 -13.10 11.20
CA TYR A 12 -11.47 -12.68 12.34
C TYR A 12 -12.29 -13.83 12.95
N HIS A 13 -12.78 -14.76 12.12
CA HIS A 13 -13.47 -15.96 12.59
C HIS A 13 -12.53 -16.98 13.24
N LEU A 14 -11.27 -17.05 12.79
CA LEU A 14 -10.27 -17.94 13.36
C LEU A 14 -9.84 -17.45 14.76
N ASP A 15 -9.48 -16.18 14.88
CA ASP A 15 -9.21 -15.51 16.15
C ASP A 15 -9.31 -13.99 15.92
N SER A 16 -10.24 -13.33 16.61
CA SER A 16 -10.49 -11.90 16.47
C SER A 16 -9.26 -11.03 16.78
N ARG A 17 -8.33 -11.53 17.62
CA ARG A 17 -7.11 -10.83 18.02
C ARG A 17 -6.06 -10.77 16.93
N LEU A 18 -6.15 -11.63 15.90
CA LEU A 18 -5.16 -11.64 14.81
C LEU A 18 -5.14 -10.31 14.06
N LEU A 19 -6.31 -9.72 13.81
CA LEU A 19 -6.37 -8.42 13.15
C LEU A 19 -5.85 -7.29 14.03
N ASP A 20 -6.01 -7.36 15.36
CA ASP A 20 -5.41 -6.39 16.27
C ASP A 20 -3.87 -6.43 16.21
N ILE A 21 -3.30 -7.64 16.11
CA ILE A 21 -1.85 -7.83 15.98
C ILE A 21 -1.36 -7.36 14.61
N LEU A 22 -2.04 -7.74 13.53
CA LEU A 22 -1.64 -7.42 12.16
C LEU A 22 -1.77 -5.93 11.83
N LEU A 23 -2.76 -5.25 12.42
CA LEU A 23 -2.96 -3.82 12.21
C LEU A 23 -2.08 -2.96 13.12
N ALA A 24 -1.39 -3.50 14.12
CA ALA A 24 -0.62 -2.70 15.06
C ALA A 24 0.65 -2.09 14.42
N ASP A 25 0.74 -0.76 14.42
CA ASP A 25 1.99 -0.04 14.17
C ASP A 25 2.83 0.02 15.45
N ARG A 26 4.00 -0.63 15.41
CA ARG A 26 4.91 -0.72 16.57
C ARG A 26 5.57 0.61 16.92
N THR A 27 5.63 1.55 15.96
CA THR A 27 6.23 2.87 16.10
C THR A 27 5.30 3.80 16.87
N THR A 28 4.04 3.92 16.42
CA THR A 28 3.06 4.85 17.02
C THR A 28 2.21 4.23 18.13
N LYS A 29 2.25 2.90 18.30
CA LYS A 29 1.36 2.14 19.21
C LYS A 29 -0.13 2.30 18.88
N LYS A 30 -0.44 2.69 17.65
CA LYS A 30 -1.81 2.77 17.10
C LYS A 30 -1.95 1.76 15.96
N ASN A 31 -3.12 1.68 15.34
CA ASN A 31 -3.27 0.88 14.14
C ASN A 31 -2.60 1.55 12.93
N LEU A 32 -2.27 0.78 11.91
CA LEU A 32 -1.84 1.31 10.61
C LEU A 32 -2.90 2.27 10.07
N ILE A 33 -2.45 3.33 9.40
CA ILE A 33 -3.33 4.24 8.66
C ILE A 33 -3.61 3.73 7.24
N TRP A 34 -4.67 4.21 6.60
CA TRP A 34 -4.96 3.85 5.20
C TRP A 34 -3.88 4.31 4.22
N ALA A 35 -3.21 5.43 4.50
CA ALA A 35 -2.15 6.04 3.69
C ALA A 35 -2.52 6.33 2.22
N THR A 36 -3.81 6.29 1.87
CA THR A 36 -4.33 6.60 0.54
C THR A 36 -5.76 7.09 0.63
N ASP A 37 -6.14 8.03 -0.22
CA ASP A 37 -7.52 8.54 -0.30
C ASP A 37 -8.44 7.68 -1.18
N ASN A 38 -7.94 6.55 -1.70
CA ASN A 38 -8.74 5.64 -2.53
C ASN A 38 -10.01 5.14 -1.83
N TYR A 39 -10.02 5.17 -0.49
CA TYR A 39 -11.12 4.69 0.34
C TYR A 39 -11.97 5.83 0.92
N SER A 40 -11.57 7.09 0.75
CA SER A 40 -12.20 8.26 1.38
C SER A 40 -13.69 8.42 1.04
N SER A 41 -14.12 7.93 -0.13
CA SER A 41 -15.54 7.92 -0.54
C SER A 41 -16.45 7.05 0.34
N ARG A 42 -15.88 6.18 1.19
CA ARG A 42 -16.61 5.36 2.16
C ARG A 42 -17.00 6.12 3.43
N GLY A 43 -16.55 7.37 3.58
CA GLY A 43 -16.92 8.26 4.67
C GLY A 43 -15.88 8.32 5.81
N PRO A 44 -16.26 8.82 6.99
CA PRO A 44 -15.37 8.97 8.13
C PRO A 44 -14.71 7.64 8.54
N GLY A 45 -13.41 7.66 8.84
CA GLY A 45 -12.64 6.47 9.19
C GLY A 45 -11.93 5.79 8.01
N TYR A 46 -12.08 6.33 6.79
CA TYR A 46 -11.43 5.83 5.58
C TYR A 46 -10.51 6.87 4.89
N LYS A 47 -10.24 8.01 5.53
CA LYS A 47 -9.30 9.01 4.99
C LYS A 47 -7.87 8.49 5.08
N ALA A 48 -6.96 9.03 4.26
CA ALA A 48 -5.56 8.61 4.25
C ALA A 48 -4.88 8.63 5.62
N SER A 49 -5.21 9.59 6.48
CA SER A 49 -4.65 9.73 7.84
C SER A 49 -5.44 9.00 8.92
N ASP A 50 -6.60 8.40 8.58
CA ASP A 50 -7.40 7.65 9.55
C ASP A 50 -6.76 6.28 9.81
N ASN A 51 -6.85 5.82 11.06
CA ASN A 51 -6.38 4.50 11.47
C ASN A 51 -7.36 3.44 10.98
N ILE A 52 -6.85 2.31 10.49
CA ILE A 52 -7.66 1.17 10.04
C ILE A 52 -8.27 0.51 11.28
N ASN A 53 -9.58 0.63 11.42
CA ASN A 53 -10.33 -0.10 12.42
C ASN A 53 -10.65 -1.52 11.91
N VAL A 54 -10.61 -2.53 12.77
CA VAL A 54 -11.00 -3.91 12.41
C VAL A 54 -12.38 -3.96 11.75
N TYR A 55 -13.37 -3.22 12.27
CA TYR A 55 -14.72 -3.12 11.71
C TYR A 55 -14.76 -2.47 10.31
N ALA A 56 -13.72 -1.73 9.94
CA ALA A 56 -13.59 -1.15 8.62
C ALA A 56 -13.14 -2.17 7.56
N ILE A 57 -12.70 -3.36 7.95
CA ILE A 57 -12.16 -4.40 7.04
C ILE A 57 -12.79 -5.78 7.25
N ILE A 58 -13.91 -5.89 7.96
CA ILE A 58 -14.65 -7.17 8.14
C ILE A 58 -16.11 -7.07 7.66
N LYS A 59 -16.84 -8.18 7.71
CA LYS A 59 -18.22 -8.35 7.21
C LYS A 59 -18.31 -7.90 5.75
N ARG A 60 -19.19 -6.95 5.44
CA ARG A 60 -19.35 -6.34 4.11
C ARG A 60 -18.09 -5.68 3.56
N ASN A 61 -17.12 -5.40 4.45
CA ASN A 61 -15.87 -4.73 4.13
C ASN A 61 -14.67 -5.70 4.01
N GLY A 62 -14.86 -7.00 4.19
CA GLY A 62 -13.80 -8.03 4.17
C GLY A 62 -13.18 -8.34 2.80
N SER A 63 -13.19 -7.38 1.88
CA SER A 63 -12.49 -7.46 0.58
C SER A 63 -11.99 -6.10 0.10
N ILE A 64 -11.92 -5.11 1.01
CA ILE A 64 -11.44 -3.76 0.72
C ILE A 64 -9.93 -3.74 0.51
N ILE A 65 -9.21 -4.42 1.40
CA ILE A 65 -7.77 -4.62 1.30
C ILE A 65 -7.60 -5.90 0.49
N LYS A 66 -6.87 -5.80 -0.63
CA LYS A 66 -6.61 -6.91 -1.53
C LYS A 66 -5.45 -6.59 -2.46
N PRO A 67 -4.78 -7.61 -3.01
CA PRO A 67 -3.74 -7.44 -4.01
C PRO A 67 -4.19 -6.56 -5.17
N ARG A 68 -3.26 -5.79 -5.74
CA ARG A 68 -3.53 -4.90 -6.89
C ARG A 68 -4.20 -5.63 -8.05
N VAL A 69 -3.79 -6.87 -8.30
CA VAL A 69 -4.32 -7.72 -9.39
C VAL A 69 -5.81 -8.03 -9.22
N GLU A 70 -6.34 -7.98 -8.00
CA GLU A 70 -7.75 -8.23 -7.69
C GLU A 70 -8.60 -6.95 -7.60
N LYS A 71 -7.97 -5.77 -7.67
CA LYS A 71 -8.70 -4.50 -7.72
C LYS A 71 -9.38 -4.31 -9.08
N SER A 72 -10.42 -3.48 -9.16
CA SER A 72 -11.08 -3.21 -10.43
C SER A 72 -10.12 -2.58 -11.44
N LYS A 73 -10.34 -2.82 -12.74
CA LYS A 73 -9.55 -2.20 -13.81
C LYS A 73 -9.54 -0.67 -13.70
N LYS A 74 -10.65 -0.08 -13.26
CA LYS A 74 -10.76 1.35 -13.01
C LYS A 74 -9.81 1.82 -11.90
N GLU A 75 -9.85 1.20 -10.72
CA GLU A 75 -8.93 1.54 -9.62
C GLU A 75 -7.46 1.34 -10.02
N GLN A 76 -7.16 0.29 -10.77
CA GLN A 76 -5.82 0.04 -11.28
C GLN A 76 -5.36 1.16 -12.23
N ALA A 77 -6.22 1.60 -13.16
CA ALA A 77 -5.95 2.67 -14.12
C ALA A 77 -5.82 4.03 -13.45
N ASP A 78 -6.73 4.37 -12.52
CA ASP A 78 -6.70 5.62 -11.77
C ASP A 78 -5.40 5.77 -10.97
N ARG A 79 -4.89 4.68 -10.39
CA ARG A 79 -3.57 4.67 -9.73
C ARG A 79 -2.42 4.88 -10.71
N VAL A 80 -2.43 4.24 -11.88
CA VAL A 80 -1.40 4.49 -12.91
C VAL A 80 -1.42 5.97 -13.26
N LYS A 81 -2.57 6.52 -13.62
CA LYS A 81 -2.65 7.93 -14.03
C LYS A 81 -2.22 8.92 -12.95
N SER A 82 -2.59 8.67 -11.69
CA SER A 82 -2.29 9.59 -10.56
C SER A 82 -0.89 9.44 -9.97
N LYS A 83 -0.18 8.32 -10.23
CA LYS A 83 1.11 7.99 -9.58
C LYS A 83 2.18 7.47 -10.55
N ALA A 84 1.95 7.48 -11.86
CA ALA A 84 2.91 6.93 -12.85
C ALA A 84 4.04 7.90 -13.21
N GLU A 85 3.87 9.21 -13.00
CA GLU A 85 4.94 10.16 -13.27
C GLU A 85 5.90 10.19 -12.08
N VAL A 86 7.04 9.50 -12.24
CA VAL A 86 8.19 9.64 -11.36
C VAL A 86 9.18 10.55 -12.08
N PHE A 87 9.33 11.77 -11.57
CA PHE A 87 10.36 12.68 -12.06
C PHE A 87 11.65 12.43 -11.28
N THR A 88 12.59 11.72 -11.89
CA THR A 88 13.95 11.61 -11.35
C THR A 88 14.72 12.88 -11.73
N PRO A 89 15.23 13.67 -10.76
CA PRO A 89 15.99 14.87 -11.07
C PRO A 89 17.22 14.56 -11.93
N SER A 90 17.49 15.36 -12.96
CA SER A 90 18.59 15.11 -13.90
C SER A 90 19.96 14.98 -13.24
N TRP A 91 20.19 15.65 -12.10
CA TRP A 91 21.45 15.54 -11.36
C TRP A 91 21.63 14.17 -10.69
N ILE A 92 20.55 13.51 -10.26
CA ILE A 92 20.61 12.12 -9.78
C ILE A 92 20.96 11.19 -10.95
N CYS A 93 20.30 11.37 -12.11
CA CYS A 93 20.62 10.59 -13.31
C CYS A 93 22.09 10.76 -13.71
N ASN A 94 22.59 12.00 -13.68
CA ASN A 94 23.99 12.29 -13.99
C ASN A 94 24.96 11.66 -12.98
N ALA A 95 24.66 11.72 -11.68
CA ALA A 95 25.46 11.08 -10.65
C ALA A 95 25.54 9.55 -10.85
N GLN A 96 24.41 8.92 -11.20
CA GLN A 96 24.36 7.48 -11.52
C GLN A 96 25.16 7.15 -12.78
N ASN A 97 25.02 7.94 -13.85
CA ASN A 97 25.78 7.75 -15.10
C ASN A 97 27.28 7.88 -14.83
N ASN A 98 27.71 8.94 -14.14
CA ASN A 98 29.12 9.17 -13.81
C ASN A 98 29.71 8.03 -12.98
N LEU A 99 28.95 7.44 -12.04
CA LEU A 99 29.42 6.30 -11.26
C LEU A 99 29.72 5.09 -12.15
N ILE A 100 28.83 4.79 -13.10
CA ILE A 100 29.03 3.71 -14.07
C ILE A 100 30.17 4.02 -15.04
N ASP A 101 30.24 5.26 -15.54
CA ASP A 101 31.29 5.70 -16.47
C ASP A 101 32.67 5.63 -15.80
N ASN A 102 32.82 6.08 -14.57
CA ASN A 102 34.10 6.00 -13.85
C ASN A 102 34.57 4.56 -13.68
N ALA A 103 33.64 3.65 -13.33
CA ALA A 103 33.93 2.23 -13.20
C ALA A 103 34.26 1.57 -14.55
N TRP A 104 33.57 1.97 -15.63
CA TRP A 104 33.75 1.39 -16.96
C TRP A 104 35.02 1.87 -17.66
N PHE A 105 35.33 3.16 -17.52
CA PHE A 105 36.47 3.79 -18.19
C PHE A 105 37.71 3.91 -17.30
N GLU A 106 37.68 3.39 -16.08
CA GLU A 106 38.79 3.44 -15.10
C GLU A 106 39.30 4.87 -14.86
N ARG A 107 38.38 5.83 -14.74
CA ARG A 107 38.70 7.27 -14.63
C ARG A 107 38.65 7.81 -13.19
N GLU A 108 39.04 6.99 -12.21
CA GLU A 108 39.25 7.48 -10.84
C GLU A 108 40.47 8.40 -10.75
#